data_AF-A0A1G9AMA0-F1
#
_entry.id   AF-A0A1G9AMA0-F1
#
_cell.length_a   1.000
_cell.length_b   1.000
_cell.length_c   1.000
_cell.angle_alpha   90.00
_cell.angle_beta   90.00
_cell.angle_gamma   90.00
#
_symmetry.space_group_name_H-M   'P 1'
#
loop_
_entity.id
_entity.type
_entity.pdbx_description
1 polymer ?
#
loop_
_entity_poly.entity_id
_entity_poly.type
_entity_poly.pdbx_seq_one_letter_code
_entity_poly.pdbx_strand_id
1 'polypeptide(L)'
;MGAGGAVLIIVVGAILLFFVTVALVLLVAAGVVRLSGKNPKPLAWSGVGVLAVPVLFVATLVVWSQVTRDPDTIELDLREPVRLSSLPEDNEDFPGIRDYDSDRIDLVLPDGEHFEAEVDGILVWSDDVYVTRVTFDRRAREKGETESLTRKWERELGGAGTVEVDADYSDHGRVRAAVSAEPAP
;
A
#
# COMPACT_ATOMS: atom_id res chain seq x y z
N MET A 1 15.41 9.32 -7.90
CA MET A 1 14.82 10.16 -6.85
C MET A 1 13.43 10.60 -7.32
N GLY A 2 12.42 9.80 -6.99
CA GLY A 2 11.08 9.89 -7.59
C GLY A 2 10.30 11.12 -7.15
N ALA A 3 9.63 11.76 -8.10
CA ALA A 3 8.80 12.95 -7.89
C ALA A 3 7.61 12.72 -6.92
N GLY A 4 7.20 11.46 -6.72
CA GLY A 4 6.07 11.10 -5.84
C GLY A 4 6.29 11.50 -4.37
N GLY A 5 7.51 11.35 -3.84
CA GLY A 5 7.81 11.72 -2.45
C GLY A 5 7.76 13.23 -2.20
N ALA A 6 8.16 14.03 -3.19
CA ALA A 6 8.13 15.49 -3.07
C ALA A 6 6.70 16.05 -3.11
N VAL A 7 5.83 15.47 -3.95
CA VAL A 7 4.42 15.89 -4.04
C VAL A 7 3.70 15.60 -2.72
N LEU A 8 3.93 14.44 -2.10
CA LEU A 8 3.27 14.08 -0.84
C LEU A 8 3.65 15.04 0.30
N ILE A 9 4.93 15.42 0.40
CA ILE A 9 5.40 16.39 1.41
C ILE A 9 4.77 17.78 1.18
N ILE A 10 4.65 18.22 -0.07
CA ILE A 10 4.02 19.51 -0.42
C ILE A 10 2.54 19.51 -0.06
N VAL A 11 1.82 18.41 -0.34
CA VAL A 11 0.39 18.27 -0.03
C VAL A 11 0.17 18.26 1.48
N VAL A 12 0.94 17.45 2.23
CA VAL A 12 0.87 17.41 3.70
C VAL A 12 1.22 18.78 4.30
N GLY A 13 2.25 19.44 3.79
CA GLY A 13 2.65 20.78 4.21
C GLY A 13 1.56 21.83 3.98
N ALA A 14 0.92 21.82 2.81
CA ALA A 14 -0.17 22.73 2.48
C ALA A 14 -1.40 22.53 3.39
N ILE A 15 -1.75 21.28 3.69
CA ILE A 15 -2.84 20.94 4.61
C ILE A 15 -2.52 21.47 6.02
N LEU A 16 -1.33 21.18 6.56
CA LEU A 16 -0.91 21.69 7.87
C LEU A 16 -0.95 23.23 7.94
N LEU A 17 -0.49 23.90 6.87
CA LEU A 17 -0.46 25.36 6.81
C LEU A 17 -1.88 25.95 6.79
N PHE A 18 -2.82 25.29 6.10
CA PHE A 18 -4.23 25.66 6.13
C PHE A 18 -4.81 25.54 7.55
N PHE A 19 -4.53 24.45 8.25
CA PHE A 19 -4.95 24.26 9.65
C PHE A 19 -4.42 25.33 10.59
N VAL A 20 -3.13 25.65 10.50
CA VAL A 20 -2.51 26.72 11.30
C VAL A 20 -3.18 28.06 11.01
N THR A 21 -3.43 28.36 9.73
CA THR A 21 -4.08 29.62 9.32
C THR A 21 -5.50 29.72 9.91
N VAL A 22 -6.30 28.66 9.81
CA VAL A 22 -7.66 28.62 10.39
C VAL A 22 -7.61 28.79 11.91
N ALA A 23 -6.70 28.10 12.60
CA ALA A 23 -6.52 28.23 14.04
C ALA A 23 -6.16 29.68 14.45
N LEU A 24 -5.30 30.34 13.67
CA LEU A 24 -4.89 31.72 13.91
C LEU A 24 -6.06 32.70 13.72
N VAL A 25 -6.86 32.52 12.67
CA VAL A 25 -8.08 33.30 12.43
C VAL A 25 -9.09 33.13 13.57
N LEU A 26 -9.27 31.91 14.07
CA LEU A 26 -10.15 31.63 15.21
C LEU A 26 -9.64 32.27 16.51
N LEU A 27 -8.32 32.25 16.75
CA LEU A 27 -7.68 32.90 17.90
C LEU A 27 -7.89 34.42 17.86
N VAL A 28 -7.70 35.04 16.69
CA VAL A 28 -7.92 36.48 16.49
C VAL A 28 -9.39 36.82 16.68
N ALA A 29 -10.31 36.04 16.10
CA ALA A 29 -11.74 36.24 16.28
C ALA A 29 -12.17 36.11 17.76
N ALA A 30 -11.65 35.11 18.48
CA ALA A 30 -11.89 34.94 19.90
C ALA A 30 -11.35 36.12 20.74
N GLY A 31 -10.17 36.65 20.38
CA GLY A 31 -9.58 37.84 21.01
C GLY A 31 -10.42 39.10 20.81
N VAL A 32 -10.88 39.35 19.57
CA VAL A 32 -11.74 40.49 19.22
C VAL A 32 -13.08 40.44 19.96
N VAL A 33 -13.68 39.25 20.08
CA VAL A 33 -14.96 39.05 20.79
C VAL A 33 -14.79 39.26 22.29
N ARG A 34 -13.68 38.79 22.88
CA ARG A 34 -13.38 38.97 24.32
C ARG A 34 -13.22 40.45 24.69
N LEU A 35 -12.68 41.26 23.79
CA LEU A 35 -12.56 42.71 23.96
C LEU A 35 -13.89 43.47 23.76
N SER A 36 -14.87 42.89 23.06
CA SER A 36 -16.12 43.58 22.67
C SER A 36 -17.29 43.40 23.66
N GLY A 37 -17.12 42.59 24.72
CA GLY A 37 -18.09 42.49 25.82
C GLY A 37 -19.46 41.86 25.47
N LYS A 38 -19.62 41.26 24.28
CA LYS A 38 -20.86 40.60 23.84
C LYS A 38 -20.89 39.11 24.19
N ASN A 39 -22.10 38.59 24.42
CA ASN A 39 -22.38 37.19 24.77
C ASN A 39 -21.69 36.20 23.81
N PRO A 40 -20.85 35.26 24.29
CA PRO A 40 -20.03 34.36 23.47
C PRO A 40 -20.78 33.16 22.87
N LYS A 41 -22.07 32.98 23.20
CA LYS A 41 -22.88 31.80 22.83
C LYS A 41 -22.96 31.50 21.32
N PRO A 42 -23.09 32.47 20.39
CA PRO A 42 -23.16 32.15 18.96
C PRO A 42 -21.80 31.78 18.34
N LEU A 43 -20.68 32.20 18.95
CA LEU A 43 -19.33 31.87 18.48
C LEU A 43 -18.86 30.47 18.90
N ALA A 44 -19.37 29.96 20.04
CA ALA A 44 -19.12 28.59 20.43
C ALA A 44 -19.72 27.60 19.41
N TRP A 45 -20.90 27.91 18.86
CA TRP A 45 -21.54 27.10 17.81
C TRP A 45 -20.81 27.17 16.46
N SER A 46 -20.31 28.34 16.07
CA SER A 46 -19.47 28.44 14.86
C SER A 46 -18.11 27.73 15.05
N GLY A 47 -17.54 27.74 16.25
CA GLY A 47 -16.29 27.02 16.55
C GLY A 47 -16.43 25.50 16.46
N VAL A 48 -17.57 24.95 16.92
CA VAL A 48 -17.88 23.51 16.79
C VAL A 48 -18.10 23.13 15.32
N GLY A 49 -18.82 23.95 14.55
CA GLY A 49 -19.02 23.71 13.11
C GLY A 49 -17.70 23.76 12.32
N VAL A 50 -16.81 24.69 12.64
CA VAL A 50 -15.51 24.84 11.96
C VAL A 50 -14.51 23.76 12.36
N LEU A 51 -14.60 23.18 13.57
CA LEU A 51 -13.80 22.00 13.97
C LEU A 51 -14.37 20.68 13.43
N ALA A 52 -15.67 20.60 13.21
CA ALA A 52 -16.29 19.42 12.63
C ALA A 52 -15.79 19.17 11.19
N VAL A 53 -15.64 20.23 10.38
CA VAL A 53 -15.16 20.12 8.98
C VAL A 53 -13.80 19.42 8.87
N PRO A 54 -12.74 19.80 9.58
CA PRO A 54 -11.47 19.11 9.48
C PRO A 54 -11.47 17.71 10.06
N VAL A 55 -12.22 17.44 11.13
CA VAL A 55 -12.38 16.07 11.65
C VAL A 55 -13.09 15.20 10.63
N LEU A 56 -14.12 15.74 9.97
CA LEU A 56 -14.84 15.04 8.90
C LEU A 56 -13.97 14.86 7.67
N PHE A 57 -13.11 15.83 7.34
CA PHE A 57 -12.16 15.74 6.24
C PHE A 57 -11.10 14.67 6.51
N VAL A 58 -10.52 14.63 7.71
CA VAL A 58 -9.58 13.57 8.12
C VAL A 58 -10.28 12.22 8.15
N ALA A 59 -11.49 12.12 8.70
CA ALA A 59 -12.27 10.89 8.70
C ALA A 59 -12.59 10.43 7.27
N THR A 60 -12.97 11.35 6.38
CA THR A 60 -13.22 11.04 4.97
C THR A 60 -11.94 10.61 4.28
N LEU A 61 -10.80 11.24 4.56
CA LEU A 61 -9.50 10.82 4.02
C LEU A 61 -9.06 9.46 4.54
N VAL A 62 -9.28 9.15 5.82
CA VAL A 62 -8.95 7.85 6.42
C VAL A 62 -9.86 6.75 5.85
N VAL A 63 -11.16 7.02 5.75
CA VAL A 63 -12.11 6.07 5.12
C VAL A 63 -11.79 5.93 3.63
N TRP A 64 -11.50 7.02 2.94
CA TRP A 64 -11.12 6.99 1.53
C TRP A 64 -9.80 6.24 1.36
N SER A 65 -8.78 6.46 2.19
CA SER A 65 -7.52 5.70 2.12
C SER A 65 -7.68 4.23 2.48
N GLN A 66 -8.68 3.88 3.31
CA GLN A 66 -9.03 2.47 3.55
C GLN A 66 -9.81 1.86 2.39
N VAL A 67 -10.60 2.65 1.67
CA VAL A 67 -11.37 2.22 0.49
C VAL A 67 -10.47 2.15 -0.75
N THR A 68 -9.55 3.11 -0.92
CA THR A 68 -8.41 3.08 -1.84
C THR A 68 -7.20 2.54 -1.09
N ARG A 69 -7.32 1.32 -0.54
CA ARG A 69 -6.14 0.49 -0.26
C ARG A 69 -5.21 0.59 -1.46
N ASP A 70 -3.92 0.75 -1.19
CA ASP A 70 -2.87 1.05 -2.17
C ASP A 70 -3.10 0.19 -3.44
N PRO A 71 -3.60 0.76 -4.55
CA PRO A 71 -3.99 -0.03 -5.72
C PRO A 71 -2.80 -0.78 -6.34
N ASP A 72 -1.59 -0.39 -5.93
CA ASP A 72 -0.31 -0.89 -6.44
C ASP A 72 0.28 -2.03 -5.57
N THR A 73 -0.44 -2.52 -4.55
CA THR A 73 -0.01 -3.64 -3.69
C THR A 73 -0.95 -4.84 -3.76
N ILE A 74 -0.40 -6.01 -4.07
CA ILE A 74 -1.13 -7.28 -4.02
C ILE A 74 -1.02 -7.90 -2.62
N GLU A 75 -2.14 -8.01 -1.92
CA GLU A 75 -2.27 -8.73 -0.65
C GLU A 75 -2.80 -10.16 -0.91
N LEU A 76 -2.02 -11.20 -0.59
CA LEU A 76 -2.45 -12.61 -0.72
C LEU A 76 -2.23 -13.39 0.57
N ASP A 77 -3.27 -14.02 1.09
CA ASP A 77 -3.19 -14.92 2.24
C ASP A 77 -3.08 -16.38 1.79
N LEU A 78 -1.87 -16.93 1.77
CA LEU A 78 -1.61 -18.27 1.25
C LEU A 78 -1.80 -19.38 2.30
N ARG A 79 -2.29 -19.06 3.51
CA ARG A 79 -2.57 -20.06 4.56
C ARG A 79 -3.79 -20.91 4.23
N GLU A 80 -4.76 -20.30 3.55
CA GLU A 80 -5.97 -20.96 3.07
C GLU A 80 -5.94 -20.98 1.54
N PRO A 81 -6.58 -21.97 0.90
CA PRO A 81 -6.64 -22.02 -0.56
C PRO A 81 -7.34 -20.76 -1.09
N VAL A 82 -6.55 -19.84 -1.66
CA VAL A 82 -7.01 -18.55 -2.16
C VAL A 82 -7.92 -18.78 -3.35
N ARG A 83 -9.17 -18.36 -3.20
CA ARG A 83 -10.13 -18.37 -4.30
C ARG A 83 -9.87 -17.20 -5.23
N LEU A 84 -10.05 -17.42 -6.51
CA LEU A 84 -9.87 -16.39 -7.52
C LEU A 84 -10.89 -15.26 -7.38
N SER A 85 -12.06 -15.55 -6.82
CA SER A 85 -13.11 -14.56 -6.54
C SER A 85 -12.73 -13.55 -5.46
N SER A 86 -11.67 -13.79 -4.68
CA SER A 86 -11.16 -12.81 -3.71
C SER A 86 -10.05 -11.93 -4.26
N LEU A 87 -9.66 -12.12 -5.53
CA LEU A 87 -8.71 -11.25 -6.22
C LEU A 87 -9.41 -10.00 -6.76
N PRO A 88 -8.75 -8.83 -6.80
CA PRO A 88 -9.40 -7.53 -7.03
C PRO A 88 -10.01 -7.25 -8.42
N GLU A 89 -10.17 -8.21 -9.34
CA GLU A 89 -10.62 -7.93 -10.71
C GLU A 89 -11.43 -9.07 -11.38
N ASP A 90 -12.23 -8.71 -12.40
CA ASP A 90 -13.06 -9.61 -13.21
C ASP A 90 -12.25 -10.77 -13.82
N ASN A 91 -12.81 -11.97 -13.70
CA ASN A 91 -12.12 -13.26 -13.88
C ASN A 91 -12.41 -13.87 -15.26
N GLU A 92 -12.14 -13.14 -16.35
CA GLU A 92 -12.52 -13.58 -17.70
C GLU A 92 -11.60 -14.67 -18.30
N ASP A 93 -10.36 -14.85 -17.80
CA ASP A 93 -9.33 -15.74 -18.39
C ASP A 93 -9.07 -17.05 -17.61
N PHE A 94 -10.04 -17.57 -16.86
CA PHE A 94 -9.83 -18.76 -16.01
C PHE A 94 -10.14 -20.11 -16.66
N PRO A 95 -9.33 -21.16 -16.40
CA PRO A 95 -8.06 -21.20 -15.65
C PRO A 95 -6.82 -20.79 -16.47
N GLY A 96 -5.80 -20.18 -15.82
CA GLY A 96 -4.62 -19.67 -16.52
C GLY A 96 -3.58 -18.93 -15.67
N ILE A 97 -2.73 -18.16 -16.36
CA ILE A 97 -1.68 -17.29 -15.77
C ILE A 97 -2.19 -15.86 -15.81
N ARG A 98 -2.15 -15.15 -14.68
CA ARG A 98 -2.49 -13.72 -14.62
C ARG A 98 -1.27 -12.91 -14.23
N ASP A 99 -0.96 -11.91 -15.04
CA ASP A 99 0.03 -10.89 -14.74
C ASP A 99 -0.68 -9.72 -14.05
N TYR A 100 -0.16 -9.31 -12.91
CA TYR A 100 -0.64 -8.15 -12.19
C TYR A 100 0.41 -7.05 -12.24
N ASP A 101 -0.03 -5.88 -12.70
CA ASP A 101 0.77 -4.67 -12.73
C ASP A 101 0.75 -4.04 -11.33
N SER A 102 1.68 -4.48 -10.48
CA SER A 102 1.80 -4.00 -9.10
C SER A 102 3.26 -3.93 -8.69
N ASP A 103 3.64 -2.81 -8.08
CA ASP A 103 5.01 -2.50 -7.70
C ASP A 103 5.40 -3.09 -6.33
N ARG A 104 4.42 -3.67 -5.61
CA ARG A 104 4.60 -4.24 -4.27
C ARG A 104 3.75 -5.49 -4.07
N ILE A 105 4.29 -6.41 -3.30
CA ILE A 105 3.61 -7.64 -2.88
C ILE A 105 3.65 -7.76 -1.36
N ASP A 106 2.51 -8.14 -0.77
CA ASP A 106 2.35 -8.54 0.62
C ASP A 106 1.72 -9.94 0.65
N LEU A 107 2.49 -10.91 1.10
CA LEU A 107 2.09 -12.31 1.20
C LEU A 107 2.03 -12.73 2.65
N VAL A 108 0.94 -13.38 3.04
CA VAL A 108 0.92 -14.23 4.23
C VAL A 108 1.30 -15.63 3.80
N LEU A 109 2.47 -16.09 4.25
CA LEU A 109 3.01 -17.41 3.93
C LEU A 109 2.22 -18.53 4.64
N PRO A 110 2.34 -19.79 4.20
CA PRO A 110 1.61 -20.92 4.79
C PRO A 110 1.89 -21.15 6.29
N ASP A 111 3.06 -20.74 6.78
CA ASP A 111 3.43 -20.77 8.21
C ASP A 111 2.86 -19.60 9.02
N GLY A 112 2.20 -18.64 8.35
CA GLY A 112 1.65 -17.43 8.92
C GLY A 112 2.64 -16.28 9.05
N GLU A 113 3.87 -16.41 8.54
CA GLU A 113 4.78 -15.29 8.43
C GLU A 113 4.35 -14.33 7.31
N HIS A 114 4.66 -13.04 7.47
CA HIS A 114 4.40 -12.03 6.46
C HIS A 114 5.66 -11.78 5.64
N PHE A 115 5.52 -11.85 4.32
CA PHE A 115 6.55 -11.52 3.36
C PHE A 115 6.12 -10.29 2.56
N GLU A 116 6.93 -9.25 2.60
CA GLU A 116 6.65 -7.99 1.91
C GLU A 116 7.85 -7.53 1.08
N ALA A 117 7.61 -7.24 -0.20
CA ALA A 117 8.67 -6.81 -1.10
C ALA A 117 8.17 -5.83 -2.19
N GLU A 118 9.05 -4.92 -2.59
CA GLU A 118 8.93 -4.20 -3.86
C GLU A 118 9.33 -5.14 -5.01
N VAL A 119 8.52 -5.16 -6.07
CA VAL A 119 8.65 -6.04 -7.23
C VAL A 119 8.36 -5.24 -8.50
N ASP A 120 8.83 -5.72 -9.65
CA ASP A 120 8.54 -5.11 -10.95
C ASP A 120 7.50 -5.92 -11.76
N GLY A 121 7.05 -7.07 -11.23
CA GLY A 121 6.02 -7.89 -11.86
C GLY A 121 5.61 -9.07 -10.99
N ILE A 122 4.30 -9.39 -11.02
CA ILE A 122 3.71 -10.48 -10.23
C ILE A 122 2.85 -11.33 -11.16
N LEU A 123 3.20 -12.61 -11.29
CA LEU A 123 2.37 -13.59 -11.97
C LEU A 123 1.74 -14.57 -10.98
N VAL A 124 0.42 -14.66 -11.03
CA VAL A 124 -0.36 -15.61 -10.25
C VAL A 124 -0.84 -16.72 -11.17
N TRP A 125 -0.50 -17.94 -10.80
CA TRP A 125 -0.92 -19.17 -11.46
C TRP A 125 -2.10 -19.75 -10.73
N SER A 126 -3.05 -20.24 -11.50
CA SER A 126 -4.25 -20.86 -10.99
C SER A 126 -4.53 -22.18 -11.69
N ASP A 127 -5.17 -23.08 -10.96
CA ASP A 127 -5.79 -24.27 -11.52
C ASP A 127 -7.23 -24.36 -11.01
N ASP A 128 -8.16 -24.64 -11.92
CA ASP A 128 -9.61 -24.54 -11.72
C ASP A 128 -10.06 -23.22 -11.04
N VAL A 129 -10.23 -23.24 -9.71
CA VAL A 129 -10.80 -22.16 -8.89
C VAL A 129 -9.82 -21.60 -7.85
N TYR A 130 -8.58 -22.09 -7.84
CA TYR A 130 -7.61 -21.86 -6.77
C TYR A 130 -6.28 -21.35 -7.31
N VAL A 131 -5.65 -20.46 -6.55
CA VAL A 131 -4.25 -20.08 -6.77
C VAL A 131 -3.36 -21.27 -6.41
N THR A 132 -2.45 -21.64 -7.31
CA THR A 132 -1.50 -22.75 -7.11
C THR A 132 -0.05 -22.27 -6.96
N ARG A 133 0.29 -21.13 -7.54
CA ARG A 133 1.63 -20.56 -7.44
C ARG A 133 1.58 -19.06 -7.64
N VAL A 134 2.37 -18.34 -6.86
CA VAL A 134 2.64 -16.91 -7.05
C VAL A 134 4.11 -16.77 -7.38
N THR A 135 4.42 -16.13 -8.50
CA THR A 135 5.80 -15.79 -8.88
C THR A 135 5.92 -14.28 -8.97
N PHE A 136 7.01 -13.72 -8.47
CA PHE A 136 7.26 -12.30 -8.52
C PHE A 136 8.73 -12.05 -8.81
N ASP A 137 9.03 -10.97 -9.52
CA ASP A 137 10.40 -10.64 -9.88
C ASP A 137 10.75 -9.17 -9.72
N ARG A 138 12.05 -8.92 -9.51
CA ARG A 138 12.63 -7.59 -9.39
C ARG A 138 13.94 -7.54 -10.15
N ARG A 139 14.07 -6.54 -11.02
CA ARG A 139 15.30 -6.19 -11.72
C ARG A 139 16.26 -5.51 -10.76
N ALA A 140 17.52 -5.91 -10.80
CA ALA A 140 18.54 -5.17 -10.11
C ALA A 140 18.79 -3.83 -10.80
N ARG A 141 18.98 -2.80 -9.99
CA ARG A 141 19.28 -1.41 -10.39
C ARG A 141 20.74 -1.08 -10.11
N GLU A 142 21.39 -1.84 -9.24
CA GLU A 142 22.79 -1.66 -8.87
C GLU A 142 23.61 -2.95 -8.98
N LYS A 143 24.92 -2.79 -9.21
CA LYS A 143 25.85 -3.92 -9.29
C LYS A 143 25.95 -4.63 -7.93
N GLY A 144 25.67 -5.93 -7.90
CA GLY A 144 25.67 -6.75 -6.68
C GLY A 144 24.36 -6.72 -5.89
N GLU A 145 23.34 -5.99 -6.37
CA GLU A 145 22.01 -5.98 -5.75
C GLU A 145 21.31 -7.33 -5.86
N THR A 146 21.53 -8.10 -6.94
CA THR A 146 20.96 -9.45 -7.09
C THR A 146 21.36 -10.37 -5.93
N GLU A 147 22.62 -10.34 -5.51
CA GLU A 147 23.12 -11.16 -4.40
C GLU A 147 22.55 -10.74 -3.03
N SER A 148 22.33 -9.45 -2.82
CA SER A 148 21.75 -8.95 -1.57
C SER A 148 20.24 -9.20 -1.52
N LEU A 149 19.53 -8.98 -2.63
CA LEU A 149 18.11 -9.28 -2.80
C LEU A 149 17.83 -10.78 -2.64
N THR A 150 18.62 -11.63 -3.30
CA THR A 150 18.46 -13.09 -3.21
C THR A 150 18.58 -13.55 -1.76
N ARG A 151 19.65 -13.16 -1.06
CA ARG A 151 19.84 -13.52 0.35
C ARG A 151 18.80 -12.91 1.29
N LYS A 152 18.19 -11.79 0.92
CA LYS A 152 17.09 -11.18 1.67
C LYS A 152 15.83 -12.03 1.49
N TRP A 153 15.41 -12.27 0.25
CA TRP A 153 14.21 -13.03 -0.07
C TRP A 153 14.29 -14.48 0.40
N GLU A 154 15.42 -15.16 0.25
CA GLU A 154 15.62 -16.52 0.79
C GLU A 154 15.43 -16.58 2.31
N ARG A 155 15.88 -15.54 3.01
CA ARG A 155 15.75 -15.46 4.47
C ARG A 155 14.32 -15.17 4.89
N GLU A 156 13.66 -14.24 4.21
CA GLU A 156 12.30 -13.81 4.54
C GLU A 156 11.24 -14.82 4.10
N LEU A 157 11.49 -15.57 3.04
CA LEU A 157 10.59 -16.65 2.62
C LEU A 157 10.73 -17.90 3.49
N GLY A 158 11.78 -18.03 4.31
CA GLY A 158 11.88 -19.08 5.32
C GLY A 158 11.84 -20.53 4.81
N GLY A 159 11.96 -20.75 3.50
CA GLY A 159 11.75 -22.06 2.85
C GLY A 159 10.33 -22.31 2.33
N ALA A 160 9.39 -21.39 2.51
CA ALA A 160 8.04 -21.42 1.92
C ALA A 160 8.05 -21.21 0.39
N GLY A 161 9.17 -20.76 -0.18
CA GLY A 161 9.33 -20.51 -1.61
C GLY A 161 10.74 -20.74 -2.11
N THR A 162 10.92 -20.58 -3.42
CA THR A 162 12.21 -20.65 -4.11
C THR A 162 12.61 -19.27 -4.61
N VAL A 163 13.91 -18.99 -4.65
CA VAL A 163 14.48 -17.75 -5.22
C VAL A 163 15.51 -18.13 -6.26
N GLU A 164 15.42 -17.52 -7.44
CA GLU A 164 16.28 -17.75 -8.59
C GLU A 164 16.85 -16.43 -9.09
N VAL A 165 18.09 -16.47 -9.59
CA VAL A 165 18.77 -15.31 -10.16
C VAL A 165 18.93 -15.51 -11.66
N ASP A 166 18.46 -14.52 -12.41
CA ASP A 166 18.64 -14.42 -13.86
C ASP A 166 19.63 -13.28 -14.13
N ALA A 167 20.92 -13.65 -14.22
CA ALA A 167 22.01 -12.69 -14.34
C ALA A 167 22.05 -11.98 -15.71
N ASP A 168 21.49 -12.60 -16.75
CA ASP A 168 21.58 -12.12 -18.14
C ASP A 168 20.39 -11.26 -18.56
N TYR A 169 19.39 -11.11 -17.68
CA TYR A 169 18.15 -10.38 -18.00
C TYR A 169 18.34 -8.87 -18.23
N SER A 170 19.35 -8.27 -17.61
CA SER A 170 19.64 -6.84 -17.69
C SER A 170 21.12 -6.55 -17.44
N ASP A 171 21.53 -5.29 -17.50
CA ASP A 171 22.89 -4.85 -17.13
C ASP A 171 23.28 -5.24 -15.70
N HIS A 172 22.31 -5.53 -14.83
CA HIS A 172 22.51 -5.86 -13.42
C HIS A 172 21.85 -7.19 -13.00
N GLY A 173 21.14 -7.86 -13.90
CA GLY A 173 20.38 -9.09 -13.65
C GLY A 173 18.98 -8.85 -13.07
N ARG A 174 18.34 -9.94 -12.68
CA ARG A 174 17.00 -10.00 -12.08
C ARG A 174 16.94 -11.09 -11.02
N VAL A 175 16.18 -10.88 -9.98
CA VAL A 175 15.83 -11.90 -8.97
C VAL A 175 14.36 -12.23 -9.13
N ARG A 176 14.05 -13.52 -9.16
CA ARG A 176 12.68 -14.03 -9.22
C ARG A 176 12.45 -14.95 -8.03
N ALA A 177 11.29 -14.86 -7.41
CA ALA A 177 10.86 -15.80 -6.39
C ALA A 177 9.52 -16.43 -6.75
N ALA A 178 9.29 -17.61 -6.20
CA ALA A 178 8.06 -18.37 -6.38
C ALA A 178 7.62 -18.98 -5.06
N VAL A 179 6.35 -18.81 -4.71
CA VAL A 179 5.71 -19.44 -3.56
C VAL A 179 4.60 -20.35 -4.09
N SER A 180 4.62 -21.61 -3.66
CA SER A 180 3.56 -22.55 -4.02
C SER A 180 2.43 -22.45 -3.00
N ALA A 181 1.20 -22.37 -3.49
CA ALA A 181 0.01 -22.51 -2.68
C ALA A 181 -0.52 -23.92 -2.96
N GLU A 182 -0.48 -24.81 -1.98
CA GLU A 182 -1.12 -26.11 -2.16
C GLU A 182 -2.64 -25.93 -2.14
N PRO A 183 -3.36 -26.31 -3.21
CA PRO A 183 -4.80 -26.43 -3.12
C PRO A 183 -5.11 -27.55 -2.12
N ALA A 184 -5.98 -27.28 -1.16
CA ALA A 184 -6.40 -28.30 -0.20
C ALA A 184 -6.98 -29.52 -0.96
N PRO A 185 -6.64 -30.76 -0.56
CA PRO A 185 -7.13 -31.98 -1.20
C PRO A 185 -8.64 -32.20 -1.02
#